data_AF-X1N8Z2-F1
#
_entry.id   AF-X1N8Z2-F1
#
_cell.length_a   1.000
_cell.length_b   1.000
_cell.length_c   1.000
_cell.angle_alpha   90.00
_cell.angle_beta   90.00
_cell.angle_gamma   90.00
#
_symmetry.space_group_name_H-M   'P 1'
#
loop_
_entity.id
_entity.type
_entity.pdbx_description
1 polymer ?
#
loop_
_entity_poly.entity_id
_entity_poly.type
_entity_poly.pdbx_seq_one_letter_code
_entity_poly.pdbx_strand_id
1 'polypeptide(L)'
;VEGYHFDMRKHLVEYDDVVNQQRELIYDERRKILSGADLKANILSMVKEELQNTVATHIADERGDDQNLEGLIADVSAIFPLPPELNVSALSQMKPKQIEDKLIEQAEVLYEQREAEMGANDMRILERLIMLRTIDNLWREHLTAMEGMRQQAGWERLRHIRPVDAYKSEGDQTLTDR
;
A
#
# COMPACT_ATOMS: atom_id res chain seq x y z
N VAL A 1 -25.93 18.99 33.45
CA VAL A 1 -24.88 17.94 33.62
C VAL A 1 -25.19 16.74 32.75
N GLU A 2 -26.43 16.24 32.74
CA GLU A 2 -26.87 15.10 31.92
C GLU A 2 -26.72 15.31 30.39
N GLY A 3 -27.05 16.50 29.87
CA GLY A 3 -26.84 16.83 28.44
C GLY A 3 -25.38 16.87 28.01
N TYR A 4 -24.47 17.34 28.87
CA TYR A 4 -23.03 17.36 28.58
C TYR A 4 -22.44 15.93 28.50
N HIS A 5 -22.89 15.03 29.37
CA HIS A 5 -22.54 13.60 29.30
C HIS A 5 -23.22 12.85 28.14
N PHE A 6 -24.32 13.37 27.60
CA PHE A 6 -24.97 12.82 26.42
C PHE A 6 -24.20 13.20 25.14
N ASP A 7 -23.83 14.47 24.98
CA ASP A 7 -23.10 14.96 23.81
C ASP A 7 -21.70 14.32 23.70
N MET A 8 -20.98 14.16 24.82
CA MET A 8 -19.68 13.45 24.82
C MET A 8 -19.80 11.99 24.38
N ARG A 9 -20.84 11.27 24.83
CA ARG A 9 -21.06 9.87 24.42
C ARG A 9 -21.47 9.76 22.96
N LYS A 10 -22.28 10.70 22.48
CA LYS A 10 -22.69 10.75 21.07
C LYS A 10 -21.48 10.89 20.16
N HIS A 11 -20.56 11.80 20.47
CA HIS A 11 -19.35 11.98 19.67
C HIS A 11 -18.44 10.75 19.68
N LEU A 12 -18.31 10.06 20.82
CA LEU A 12 -17.54 8.81 20.89
C LEU A 12 -18.08 7.73 19.94
N VAL A 13 -19.40 7.57 19.90
CA VAL A 13 -20.06 6.60 19.00
C VAL A 13 -19.80 6.94 17.54
N GLU A 14 -19.84 8.23 17.15
CA GLU A 14 -19.60 8.64 15.77
C GLU A 14 -18.16 8.32 15.30
N TYR A 15 -17.14 8.42 16.18
CA TYR A 15 -15.77 7.99 15.85
C TYR A 15 -15.64 6.46 15.75
N ASP A 16 -16.30 5.73 16.66
CA ASP A 16 -16.29 4.26 16.65
C ASP A 16 -16.99 3.72 15.39
N ASP A 17 -18.04 4.38 14.92
CA ASP A 17 -18.77 4.01 13.69
C ASP A 17 -17.86 4.09 12.45
N VAL A 18 -17.00 5.10 12.35
CA VAL A 18 -16.01 5.23 11.25
C VAL A 18 -15.05 4.05 11.25
N VAL A 19 -14.45 3.74 12.41
CA VAL A 19 -13.51 2.61 12.53
C VAL A 19 -14.22 1.29 12.26
N ASN A 20 -15.49 1.15 12.66
CA ASN A 20 -16.26 -0.06 12.42
C ASN A 20 -16.56 -0.28 10.92
N GLN A 21 -16.91 0.78 10.18
CA GLN A 21 -17.07 0.70 8.72
C GLN A 21 -15.78 0.28 8.03
N GLN A 22 -14.64 0.86 8.41
CA GLN A 22 -13.33 0.48 7.88
C GLN A 22 -12.98 -0.98 8.22
N ARG A 23 -13.31 -1.44 9.43
CA ARG A 23 -13.12 -2.84 9.84
C ARG A 23 -13.91 -3.82 8.98
N GLU A 24 -15.15 -3.49 8.62
CA GLU A 24 -15.97 -4.32 7.74
C GLU A 24 -15.30 -4.48 6.35
N LEU A 25 -14.79 -3.38 5.78
CA LEU A 25 -14.05 -3.43 4.51
C LEU A 25 -12.81 -4.33 4.58
N ILE A 26 -12.02 -4.20 5.65
CA ILE A 26 -10.82 -5.03 5.85
C ILE A 26 -11.19 -6.51 6.02
N TYR A 27 -12.28 -6.82 6.71
CA TYR A 27 -12.74 -8.20 6.88
C TYR A 27 -13.26 -8.81 5.59
N ASP A 28 -13.90 -8.02 4.74
CA ASP A 28 -14.29 -8.46 3.41
C ASP A 28 -13.06 -8.76 2.54
N GLU A 29 -12.02 -7.93 2.60
CA GLU A 29 -10.78 -8.18 1.86
C GLU A 29 -10.06 -9.45 2.34
N ARG A 30 -9.95 -9.64 3.66
CA ARG A 30 -9.41 -10.90 4.24
C ARG A 30 -10.22 -12.11 3.80
N ARG A 31 -11.55 -11.98 3.71
CA ARG A 31 -12.43 -13.06 3.26
C ARG A 31 -12.18 -13.39 1.78
N LYS A 32 -11.97 -12.40 0.91
CA LYS A 32 -11.60 -12.63 -0.50
C LYS A 32 -10.32 -13.45 -0.63
N ILE A 33 -9.29 -13.09 0.13
CA ILE A 33 -8.00 -13.82 0.16
C ILE A 33 -8.19 -15.28 0.58
N LEU A 34 -9.01 -15.52 1.61
CA LEU A 34 -9.31 -16.87 2.10
C LEU A 34 -10.18 -17.68 1.14
N SER A 35 -11.03 -17.02 0.35
CA SER A 35 -11.98 -17.69 -0.56
C SER A 35 -11.36 -18.22 -1.87
N GLY A 36 -10.05 -18.07 -2.04
CA GLY A 36 -9.35 -18.55 -3.24
C GLY A 36 -9.35 -17.57 -4.41
N ALA A 37 -9.34 -16.25 -4.11
CA ALA A 37 -9.03 -15.24 -5.11
C ALA A 37 -7.69 -15.55 -5.81
N ASP A 38 -7.52 -15.09 -7.05
CA ASP A 38 -6.25 -15.20 -7.77
C ASP A 38 -5.22 -14.24 -7.15
N LEU A 39 -4.51 -14.74 -6.14
CA LEU A 39 -3.53 -13.98 -5.38
C LEU A 39 -2.26 -13.72 -6.17
N LYS A 40 -1.91 -14.58 -7.15
CA LYS A 40 -0.76 -14.30 -8.02
C LYS A 40 -1.02 -13.10 -8.88
N ALA A 41 -2.16 -13.07 -9.58
CA ALA A 41 -2.52 -11.92 -10.39
C ALA A 41 -2.57 -10.63 -9.55
N ASN A 42 -3.12 -10.70 -8.33
CA ASN A 42 -3.17 -9.56 -7.43
C ASN A 42 -1.76 -9.10 -7.00
N ILE A 43 -0.90 -10.03 -6.55
CA ILE A 43 0.47 -9.71 -6.14
C ILE A 43 1.29 -9.13 -7.29
N LEU A 44 1.23 -9.73 -8.48
CA LEU A 44 1.93 -9.23 -9.65
C LEU A 44 1.41 -7.84 -10.08
N SER A 45 0.11 -7.58 -9.93
CA SER A 45 -0.45 -6.25 -10.16
C SER A 45 0.09 -5.21 -9.18
N MET A 46 0.18 -5.54 -7.89
CA MET A 46 0.75 -4.64 -6.88
C MET A 46 2.25 -4.37 -7.14
N VAL A 47 3.02 -5.41 -7.46
CA VAL A 47 4.44 -5.25 -7.82
C VAL A 47 4.59 -4.38 -9.05
N LYS A 48 3.75 -4.57 -10.06
CA LYS A 48 3.75 -3.76 -11.27
C LYS A 48 3.49 -2.28 -10.97
N GLU A 49 2.47 -1.99 -10.18
CA GLU A 49 2.14 -0.61 -9.79
C GLU A 49 3.28 0.03 -8.99
N GLU A 50 3.89 -0.70 -8.07
CA GLU A 50 5.04 -0.22 -7.30
C GLU A 50 6.24 0.09 -8.20
N LEU A 51 6.53 -0.77 -9.18
CA LEU A 51 7.61 -0.52 -10.13
C LEU A 51 7.31 0.69 -11.03
N GLN A 52 6.07 0.87 -11.45
CA GLN A 52 5.63 2.04 -12.21
C GLN A 52 5.84 3.33 -11.42
N ASN A 53 5.42 3.34 -10.15
CA ASN A 53 5.59 4.46 -9.25
C ASN A 53 7.08 4.75 -8.97
N THR A 54 7.88 3.70 -8.76
CA THR A 54 9.32 3.82 -8.53
C THR A 54 10.02 4.42 -9.76
N VAL A 55 9.71 3.92 -10.96
CA VAL A 55 10.26 4.46 -12.22
C VAL A 55 9.86 5.92 -12.42
N ALA A 56 8.58 6.25 -12.22
CA ALA A 56 8.09 7.61 -12.35
C ALA A 56 8.72 8.58 -11.34
N THR A 57 9.07 8.11 -10.14
CA THR A 57 9.71 8.91 -9.10
C THR A 57 11.15 9.28 -9.45
N HIS A 58 11.90 8.36 -10.08
CA HIS A 58 13.31 8.57 -10.41
C HIS A 58 13.57 9.11 -11.81
N ILE A 59 12.63 8.91 -12.72
CA ILE A 59 12.72 9.36 -14.10
C ILE A 59 11.66 10.44 -14.31
N ALA A 60 12.04 11.68 -14.00
CA ALA A 60 11.22 12.84 -14.33
C ALA A 60 11.02 12.94 -15.86
N ASP A 61 9.88 13.51 -16.25
CA ASP A 61 9.33 13.61 -17.60
C ASP A 61 10.37 13.91 -18.69
N GLU A 62 10.11 13.47 -19.94
CA GLU A 62 11.01 13.25 -21.10
C GLU A 62 12.04 14.35 -21.49
N ARG A 63 12.12 15.46 -20.76
CA ARG A 63 12.94 16.65 -21.01
C ARG A 63 14.05 16.91 -19.99
N GLY A 64 14.16 16.14 -18.90
CA GLY A 64 15.06 16.44 -17.78
C GLY A 64 16.42 15.75 -17.84
N ASP A 65 17.49 16.53 -17.75
CA ASP A 65 18.91 16.13 -17.59
C ASP A 65 19.21 15.52 -16.20
N ASP A 66 18.17 15.16 -15.43
CA ASP A 66 18.19 14.88 -13.98
C ASP A 66 17.57 13.51 -13.66
N GLN A 67 17.86 12.50 -14.48
CA GLN A 67 17.44 11.12 -14.24
C GLN A 67 18.30 10.49 -13.13
N ASN A 68 17.66 10.03 -12.05
CA ASN A 68 18.36 9.35 -10.97
C ASN A 68 18.34 7.82 -11.17
N LEU A 69 19.08 7.33 -12.17
CA LEU A 69 19.14 5.90 -12.48
C LEU A 69 19.82 5.07 -11.37
N GLU A 70 20.75 5.67 -10.63
CA GLU A 70 21.39 5.03 -9.48
C GLU A 70 20.38 4.81 -8.35
N GLY A 71 19.56 5.83 -8.05
CA GLY A 71 18.46 5.73 -7.09
C GLY A 71 17.41 4.70 -7.50
N LEU A 72 17.03 4.70 -8.79
CA LEU A 72 16.10 3.70 -9.33
C LEU A 72 16.60 2.27 -9.10
N ILE A 73 17.86 1.99 -9.42
CA ILE A 73 18.43 0.64 -9.23
C ILE A 73 18.48 0.28 -7.75
N ALA A 74 18.83 1.22 -6.87
CA ALA A 74 18.88 0.98 -5.43
C ALA A 74 17.50 0.61 -4.88
N ASP A 75 16.47 1.36 -5.24
CA ASP A 75 15.11 1.15 -4.75
C ASP A 75 14.52 -0.16 -5.32
N VAL A 76 14.70 -0.42 -6.62
CA VAL A 76 14.24 -1.68 -7.23
C VAL A 76 14.98 -2.89 -6.64
N SER A 77 16.29 -2.76 -6.36
CA SER A 77 17.07 -3.82 -5.72
C SER A 77 16.60 -4.14 -4.30
N ALA A 78 15.92 -3.21 -3.63
CA ALA A 78 15.29 -3.46 -2.33
C ALA A 78 14.01 -4.30 -2.46
N ILE A 79 13.37 -4.31 -3.63
CA ILE A 79 12.17 -5.11 -3.93
C ILE A 79 12.58 -6.53 -4.36
N PHE A 80 13.49 -6.66 -5.32
CA PHE A 80 13.94 -7.96 -5.84
C PHE A 80 15.36 -7.90 -6.41
N PRO A 81 16.07 -9.05 -6.50
CA PRO A 81 17.42 -9.07 -7.07
C PRO A 81 17.42 -8.73 -8.56
N LEU A 82 18.15 -7.67 -8.93
CA LEU A 82 18.35 -7.29 -10.32
C LEU A 82 19.49 -8.07 -10.97
N PRO A 83 19.33 -8.49 -12.24
CA PRO A 83 20.39 -9.11 -13.01
C PRO A 83 21.49 -8.07 -13.35
N PRO A 84 22.78 -8.45 -13.41
CA PRO A 84 23.90 -7.52 -13.67
C PRO A 84 23.77 -6.72 -14.98
N GLU A 85 23.00 -7.24 -15.93
CA GLU A 85 22.72 -6.62 -17.22
C GLU A 85 21.83 -5.38 -17.10
N LEU A 86 20.99 -5.28 -16.05
CA LEU A 86 20.16 -4.11 -15.75
C LEU A 86 20.91 -3.11 -14.86
N ASN A 87 21.98 -2.55 -15.40
CA ASN A 87 22.80 -1.52 -14.74
C ASN A 87 22.54 -0.12 -15.30
N VAL A 88 23.09 0.91 -14.64
CA VAL A 88 22.92 2.33 -15.00
C VAL A 88 23.22 2.59 -16.48
N SER A 89 24.29 2.01 -17.00
CA SER A 89 24.68 2.20 -18.40
C SER A 89 23.63 1.63 -19.36
N ALA A 90 23.11 0.44 -19.08
CA ALA A 90 22.04 -0.16 -19.89
C ALA A 90 20.75 0.66 -19.83
N LEU A 91 20.33 1.08 -18.63
CA LEU A 91 19.11 1.86 -18.43
C LEU A 91 19.18 3.24 -19.10
N SER A 92 20.35 3.89 -19.09
CA SER A 92 20.56 5.20 -19.72
C SER A 92 20.30 5.22 -21.23
N GLN A 93 20.35 4.05 -21.88
CA GLN A 93 20.10 3.91 -23.32
C GLN A 93 18.64 3.54 -23.62
N MET A 94 17.80 3.38 -22.60
CA MET A 94 16.42 2.95 -22.72
C MET A 94 15.46 4.11 -22.45
N LYS A 95 14.29 4.08 -23.10
CA LYS A 95 13.20 5.00 -22.76
C LYS A 95 12.57 4.60 -21.42
N PRO A 96 11.97 5.54 -20.67
CA PRO A 96 11.33 5.26 -19.38
C PRO A 96 10.37 4.06 -19.44
N LYS A 97 9.52 4.00 -20.48
CA LYS A 97 8.58 2.89 -20.67
C LYS A 97 9.26 1.54 -20.90
N GLN A 98 10.40 1.53 -21.59
CA GLN A 98 11.17 0.30 -21.82
C GLN A 98 11.83 -0.19 -20.54
N ILE A 99 12.28 0.74 -19.67
CA ILE A 99 12.81 0.43 -18.35
C ILE A 99 11.70 -0.21 -17.50
N GLU A 100 10.54 0.43 -17.43
CA GLU A 100 9.35 -0.08 -16.73
C GLU A 100 9.00 -1.51 -17.18
N ASP A 101 8.82 -1.72 -18.49
CA ASP A 101 8.45 -3.03 -19.04
C ASP A 101 9.51 -4.10 -18.73
N LYS A 102 10.81 -3.74 -18.77
CA LYS A 102 11.91 -4.66 -18.44
C LYS A 102 11.95 -5.05 -16.96
N LEU A 103 11.67 -4.10 -16.07
CA LEU A 103 11.61 -4.38 -14.64
C LEU A 103 10.41 -5.27 -14.28
N ILE A 104 9.26 -5.03 -14.91
CA ILE A 104 8.06 -5.85 -14.73
C ILE A 104 8.31 -7.27 -15.24
N GLU A 105 8.86 -7.42 -16.45
CA GLU A 105 9.22 -8.72 -17.03
C GLU A 105 10.18 -9.49 -16.11
N GLN A 106 11.18 -8.81 -15.57
CA GLN A 106 12.12 -9.41 -14.63
C GLN A 106 11.44 -9.88 -13.34
N ALA A 107 10.53 -9.08 -12.78
CA ALA A 107 9.78 -9.44 -11.58
C ALA A 107 8.88 -10.67 -11.83
N GLU A 108 8.21 -10.73 -12.97
CA GLU A 108 7.39 -11.88 -13.39
C GLU A 108 8.26 -13.15 -13.53
N VAL A 109 9.41 -13.06 -14.19
CA VAL A 109 10.34 -14.18 -14.34
C VAL A 109 10.81 -14.71 -12.99
N LEU A 110 11.20 -13.82 -12.06
CA LEU A 110 11.61 -14.22 -10.71
C LEU A 110 10.47 -14.88 -9.93
N TYR A 111 9.25 -14.37 -10.09
CA TYR A 111 8.07 -14.95 -9.47
C TYR A 111 7.81 -16.37 -9.98
N GLU A 112 7.83 -16.57 -11.31
CA GLU A 112 7.64 -17.89 -11.92
C GLU A 112 8.73 -18.88 -11.50
N GLN A 113 10.00 -18.43 -11.43
CA GLN A 113 11.10 -19.25 -10.92
C GLN A 113 10.83 -19.68 -9.48
N ARG A 114 10.40 -18.74 -8.63
CA ARG A 114 10.09 -19.03 -7.22
C ARG A 114 8.94 -20.01 -7.08
N GLU A 115 7.89 -19.85 -7.89
CA GLU A 115 6.76 -20.78 -7.93
C GLU A 115 7.18 -22.18 -8.43
N ALA A 116 8.06 -22.26 -9.42
CA ALA A 116 8.59 -23.53 -9.92
C ALA A 116 9.45 -24.26 -8.87
N GLU A 117 10.25 -23.53 -8.09
CA GLU A 117 11.07 -24.08 -7.00
C GLU A 117 10.23 -24.60 -5.83
N MET A 118 9.18 -23.87 -5.44
CA MET A 118 8.35 -24.22 -4.29
C MET A 118 7.22 -25.20 -4.65
N GLY A 119 6.75 -25.16 -5.90
CA GLY A 119 5.53 -25.81 -6.33
C GLY A 119 4.29 -24.92 -6.11
N ALA A 120 3.35 -24.99 -7.05
CA ALA A 120 2.18 -24.11 -7.09
C ALA A 120 1.35 -24.13 -5.79
N ASN A 121 1.11 -25.30 -5.20
CA ASN A 121 0.29 -25.42 -3.99
C ASN A 121 0.89 -24.69 -2.79
N ASP A 122 2.19 -24.87 -2.55
CA ASP A 122 2.90 -24.23 -1.44
C ASP A 122 3.04 -22.72 -1.69
N MET A 123 3.23 -22.32 -2.95
CA MET A 123 3.23 -20.92 -3.35
C MET A 123 1.89 -20.23 -3.05
N ARG A 124 0.75 -20.86 -3.38
CA ARG A 124 -0.60 -20.35 -3.02
C ARG A 124 -0.77 -20.17 -1.50
N ILE A 125 -0.22 -21.09 -0.71
CA ILE A 125 -0.28 -21.00 0.77
C ILE A 125 0.58 -19.83 1.25
N LEU A 126 1.79 -19.68 0.72
CA LEU A 126 2.71 -18.59 1.07
C LEU A 126 2.09 -17.23 0.76
N GLU A 127 1.52 -17.05 -0.44
CA GLU A 127 0.85 -15.82 -0.84
C GLU A 127 -0.27 -15.44 0.12
N ARG A 128 -1.16 -16.38 0.46
CA ARG A 128 -2.23 -16.16 1.46
C ARG A 128 -1.66 -15.70 2.78
N LEU A 129 -0.62 -16.36 3.26
CA LEU A 129 0.00 -16.05 4.55
C LEU A 129 0.62 -14.65 4.54
N ILE A 130 1.35 -14.29 3.48
CA ILE A 130 1.95 -12.96 3.32
C ILE A 130 0.85 -11.90 3.26
N MET A 131 -0.15 -12.06 2.38
CA MET A 131 -1.23 -11.09 2.22
C MET A 131 -2.00 -10.85 3.52
N LEU A 132 -2.41 -11.92 4.21
CA LEU A 132 -3.13 -11.79 5.48
C LEU A 132 -2.26 -11.12 6.54
N ARG A 133 -0.98 -11.48 6.63
CA ARG A 133 -0.05 -10.87 7.59
C ARG A 133 0.16 -9.39 7.30
N THR A 134 0.29 -9.01 6.03
CA THR A 134 0.46 -7.62 5.60
C THR A 134 -0.78 -6.80 5.96
N ILE A 135 -1.98 -7.26 5.58
CA ILE A 135 -3.25 -6.59 5.94
C ILE A 135 -3.39 -6.46 7.46
N ASP A 136 -3.12 -7.53 8.22
CA ASP A 136 -3.27 -7.51 9.68
C ASP A 136 -2.27 -6.54 10.35
N ASN A 137 -1.08 -6.36 9.77
CA ASN A 137 -0.09 -5.40 10.24
C ASN A 137 -0.50 -3.96 9.89
N LEU A 138 -0.80 -3.68 8.62
CA LEU A 138 -1.20 -2.36 8.16
C LEU A 138 -2.47 -1.87 8.86
N TRP A 139 -3.44 -2.77 9.08
CA TRP A 139 -4.65 -2.46 9.84
C TRP A 139 -4.33 -2.06 11.29
N ARG A 140 -3.38 -2.73 11.95
CA ARG A 140 -2.97 -2.37 13.32
C ARG A 140 -2.29 -1.00 13.37
N GLU A 141 -1.44 -0.71 12.41
CA GLU A 141 -0.79 0.60 12.27
C GLU A 141 -1.81 1.70 11.95
N HIS A 142 -2.80 1.40 11.13
CA HIS A 142 -3.93 2.28 10.82
C HIS A 142 -4.75 2.59 12.08
N LEU A 143 -5.14 1.57 12.85
CA LEU A 143 -5.84 1.76 14.12
C LEU A 143 -5.05 2.62 15.11
N THR A 144 -3.72 2.46 15.12
CA THR A 144 -2.83 3.28 15.96
C THR A 144 -2.82 4.73 15.49
N ALA A 145 -2.77 4.97 14.17
CA ALA A 145 -2.85 6.31 13.59
C ALA A 145 -4.21 6.96 13.88
N MET A 146 -5.30 6.23 13.69
CA MET A 146 -6.68 6.65 14.00
C MET A 146 -6.83 7.03 15.47
N GLU A 147 -6.28 6.25 16.41
CA GLU A 147 -6.30 6.61 17.82
C GLU A 147 -5.56 7.94 18.09
N GLY A 148 -4.41 8.16 17.44
CA GLY A 148 -3.68 9.42 17.52
C GLY A 148 -4.47 10.61 16.97
N MET A 149 -5.11 10.45 15.80
CA MET A 149 -5.96 11.46 15.18
C MET A 149 -7.16 11.82 16.08
N ARG A 150 -7.80 10.81 16.68
CA ARG A 150 -8.93 11.02 17.60
C ARG A 150 -8.52 11.86 18.81
N GLN A 151 -7.34 11.60 19.36
CA GLN A 151 -6.79 12.38 20.48
C GLN A 151 -6.50 13.82 20.07
N GLN A 152 -5.98 14.06 18.86
CA GLN A 152 -5.70 15.39 18.31
C GLN A 152 -6.97 16.18 17.95
N ALA A 153 -7.99 15.52 17.39
CA ALA A 153 -9.28 16.12 17.05
C ALA A 153 -10.02 16.73 18.26
N GLY A 154 -9.77 16.21 19.47
CA GLY A 154 -10.25 16.79 20.72
C GLY A 154 -9.77 18.24 20.97
N TRP A 155 -8.64 18.64 20.38
CA TRP A 155 -8.00 19.95 20.53
C TRP A 155 -8.41 20.96 19.44
N GLU A 156 -8.93 20.50 18.29
CA GLU A 156 -9.20 21.34 17.11
C GLU A 156 -10.66 21.84 17.00
N ARG A 157 -11.20 22.43 18.06
CA ARG A 157 -12.53 23.08 18.00
C ARG A 157 -12.56 24.45 17.30
N LEU A 158 -11.50 24.81 16.55
CA LEU A 158 -11.27 26.19 16.09
C LEU A 158 -11.70 26.45 14.63
N ARG A 159 -12.03 25.43 13.83
CA ARG A 159 -12.20 25.55 12.36
C ARG A 159 -13.63 25.51 11.81
N HIS A 160 -14.67 25.57 12.64
CA HIS A 160 -16.09 25.48 12.20
C HIS A 160 -16.48 24.22 11.38
N ILE A 161 -15.57 23.25 11.22
CA ILE A 161 -15.81 21.92 10.67
C ILE A 161 -16.13 20.97 11.83
N ARG A 162 -17.03 20.01 11.64
CA ARG A 162 -17.27 18.97 12.65
C ARG A 162 -16.02 18.07 12.72
N PRO A 163 -15.39 17.90 13.90
CA PRO A 163 -14.16 17.13 14.03
C PRO A 163 -14.26 15.67 13.52
N VAL A 164 -15.44 15.06 13.60
CA VAL A 164 -15.68 13.70 13.10
C VAL A 164 -15.65 13.60 11.57
N ASP A 165 -16.06 14.65 10.85
CA ASP A 165 -16.04 14.65 9.38
C ASP A 165 -14.60 14.74 8.86
N ALA A 166 -13.76 15.55 9.52
CA ALA A 166 -12.33 15.62 9.25
C ALA A 166 -11.64 14.29 9.57
N TYR A 167 -11.93 13.71 10.75
CA TYR A 167 -11.42 12.39 11.15
C TYR A 167 -11.79 11.29 10.15
N LYS A 168 -13.02 11.29 9.65
CA LYS A 168 -13.45 10.34 8.61
C LYS A 168 -12.65 10.54 7.34
N SER A 169 -12.55 11.78 6.84
CA SER A 169 -11.83 12.06 5.59
C SER A 169 -10.34 11.72 5.69
N GLU A 170 -9.68 12.06 6.79
CA GLU A 170 -8.26 11.75 7.03
C GLU A 170 -8.05 10.24 7.25
N GLY A 171 -9.00 9.59 7.93
CA GLY A 171 -8.98 8.14 8.12
C GLY A 171 -9.14 7.38 6.81
N ASP A 172 -10.03 7.82 5.92
CA ASP A 172 -10.22 7.20 4.61
C ASP A 172 -9.00 7.43 3.69
N GLN A 173 -8.37 8.60 3.78
CA GLN A 173 -7.14 8.91 3.06
C GLN A 173 -5.97 8.03 3.52
N THR A 174 -5.72 7.95 4.83
CA THR A 174 -4.62 7.14 5.37
C THR A 174 -4.81 5.64 5.19
N LEU A 175 -6.05 5.18 5.04
CA LEU A 175 -6.37 3.80 4.67
C LEU A 175 -6.06 3.50 3.19
N THR A 176 -6.16 4.50 2.32
CA THR A 176 -5.93 4.36 0.87
C THR A 176 -4.46 4.54 0.50
N ASP A 177 -3.74 5.39 1.22
CA ASP A 177 -2.32 5.70 0.97
C ASP A 177 -1.33 4.63 1.48
N ARG A 178 -1.82 3.53 2.08
CA ARG A 178 -1.01 2.49 2.73
C ARG A 178 -1.30 1.10 2.16
#